data_AF-A0AAW0BQF2-F1
#
_entry.id   AF-A0AAW0BQF2-F1
#
_cell.length_a   1.000
_cell.length_b   1.000
_cell.length_c   1.000
_cell.angle_alpha   90.00
_cell.angle_beta   90.00
_cell.angle_gamma   90.00
#
_symmetry.space_group_name_H-M   'P 1'
#
loop_
_entity.id
_entity.type
_entity.pdbx_description
1 polymer ?
#
loop_
_entity_poly.entity_id
_entity_poly.type
_entity_poly.pdbx_seq_one_letter_code
_entity_poly.pdbx_strand_id
1 'polypeptide(L)'
;MVRKFWLYAPLIHSEELKDHDLVKTKIEEMRRDVEAYSGRRDPARDTWEEDAKDVTLFARLVKEEPPKTFADFFFWLFRVFDAHRPIIERYGRYPYRNVAQGRETSEAEEHYLQLTENFGMPELSEEEVQKLKRQVKEDVWDPLSDSGPA
;
A
#
# COMPACT_ATOMS: atom_id res chain seq x y z
N MET A 1 -19.48 3.88 -12.48
CA MET A 1 -18.10 3.38 -12.71
C MET A 1 -17.33 3.05 -11.44
N VAL A 2 -17.38 3.88 -10.40
CA VAL A 2 -16.44 3.80 -9.27
C VAL A 2 -16.38 2.47 -8.51
N ARG A 3 -17.49 1.71 -8.39
CA ARG A 3 -17.51 0.39 -7.70
C ARG A 3 -16.48 -0.62 -8.22
N LYS A 4 -15.98 -0.43 -9.45
CA LYS A 4 -14.93 -1.26 -10.05
C LYS A 4 -13.61 -1.20 -9.26
N PHE A 5 -13.41 -0.21 -8.39
CA PHE A 5 -12.22 -0.11 -7.57
C PHE A 5 -11.95 -1.39 -6.75
N TRP A 6 -13.00 -2.08 -6.27
CA TRP A 6 -12.87 -3.35 -5.57
C TRP A 6 -12.28 -4.46 -6.44
N LEU A 7 -12.49 -4.42 -7.76
CA LEU A 7 -11.91 -5.37 -8.71
C LEU A 7 -10.43 -5.08 -8.98
N TYR A 8 -9.97 -3.86 -8.71
CA TYR A 8 -8.58 -3.45 -8.90
C TYR A 8 -7.76 -3.50 -7.60
N ALA A 9 -8.41 -3.52 -6.43
CA ALA A 9 -7.73 -3.65 -5.14
C ALA A 9 -6.76 -4.85 -5.06
N PRO A 10 -7.09 -6.06 -5.57
CA PRO A 10 -6.12 -7.16 -5.59
C PRO A 10 -4.84 -6.84 -6.38
N LEU A 11 -4.98 -6.14 -7.51
CA LEU A 11 -3.86 -5.75 -8.36
C LEU A 11 -2.99 -4.68 -7.69
N ILE A 12 -3.60 -3.73 -6.98
CA ILE A 12 -2.88 -2.74 -6.16
C ILE A 12 -2.05 -3.43 -5.07
N HIS A 13 -2.59 -4.48 -4.45
CA HIS A 13 -1.90 -5.21 -3.38
C HIS A 13 -0.90 -6.28 -3.87
N SER A 14 -0.78 -6.46 -5.19
CA SER A 14 0.23 -7.29 -5.83
C SER A 14 1.62 -6.64 -5.71
N GLU A 15 2.66 -7.47 -5.59
CA GLU A 15 4.06 -7.05 -5.61
C GLU A 15 4.66 -7.12 -7.03
N GLU A 16 3.81 -7.15 -8.06
CA GLU A 16 4.20 -7.17 -9.48
C GLU A 16 4.01 -5.80 -10.13
N LEU A 17 5.10 -5.16 -10.58
CA LEU A 17 5.05 -3.79 -11.14
C LEU A 17 4.06 -3.63 -12.32
N LYS A 18 3.94 -4.66 -13.17
CA LYS A 18 3.00 -4.66 -14.33
C LYS A 18 1.54 -4.50 -13.91
N ASP A 19 1.17 -4.99 -12.72
CA ASP A 19 -0.19 -4.90 -12.20
C ASP A 19 -0.50 -3.44 -11.84
N HIS A 20 0.49 -2.71 -11.33
CA HIS A 20 0.41 -1.28 -11.02
C HIS A 20 0.26 -0.43 -12.29
N ASP A 21 0.93 -0.79 -13.39
CA ASP A 21 0.77 -0.09 -14.67
C ASP A 21 -0.63 -0.27 -15.27
N LEU A 22 -1.22 -1.47 -15.12
CA LEU A 22 -2.61 -1.72 -15.51
C LEU A 22 -3.58 -0.90 -14.63
N VAL A 23 -3.38 -0.95 -13.31
CA VAL A 23 -4.19 -0.24 -12.32
C VAL A 23 -4.17 1.26 -12.58
N LYS A 24 -3.00 1.86 -12.86
CA LYS A 24 -2.85 3.29 -13.17
C LYS A 24 -3.80 3.72 -14.29
N THR A 25 -3.90 2.93 -15.35
CA THR A 25 -4.81 3.20 -16.47
C THR A 25 -6.27 3.16 -16.02
N LYS A 26 -6.64 2.18 -15.18
CA LYS A 26 -8.01 2.01 -14.68
C LYS A 26 -8.41 3.04 -13.64
N ILE A 27 -7.47 3.51 -12.83
CA ILE A 27 -7.67 4.62 -11.91
C ILE A 27 -7.91 5.91 -12.69
N GLU A 28 -7.14 6.20 -13.73
CA GLU A 28 -7.37 7.42 -14.54
C GLU A 28 -8.73 7.42 -15.23
N GLU A 29 -9.21 6.26 -15.72
CA GLU A 29 -10.58 6.12 -16.23
C GLU A 29 -11.62 6.50 -15.15
N MET A 30 -11.49 5.91 -13.95
CA MET A 30 -12.40 6.21 -12.84
C MET A 30 -12.28 7.66 -12.34
N ARG A 31 -11.08 8.24 -12.35
CA ARG A 31 -10.84 9.62 -11.94
C ARG A 31 -11.62 10.58 -12.83
N ARG A 32 -11.53 10.40 -14.15
CA ARG A 32 -12.29 11.20 -15.12
C ARG A 32 -13.80 11.09 -14.92
N ASP A 33 -14.31 9.91 -14.57
CA ASP A 33 -15.74 9.74 -14.29
C ASP A 33 -16.17 10.50 -13.03
N VAL A 34 -15.36 10.51 -11.98
CA VAL A 34 -15.64 11.27 -10.75
C VAL A 34 -15.56 12.76 -11.03
N GLU A 35 -14.58 13.21 -11.81
CA GLU A 35 -14.47 14.61 -12.22
C GLU A 35 -15.68 15.07 -13.03
N ALA A 36 -16.10 14.27 -14.02
CA ALA A 36 -17.27 14.55 -14.85
C ALA A 36 -18.56 14.57 -14.03
N TYR A 37 -18.73 13.63 -13.10
CA TYR A 37 -19.91 13.56 -12.24
C TYR A 37 -19.98 14.72 -11.23
N SER A 38 -18.85 15.05 -10.61
CA SER A 38 -18.79 16.06 -9.55
C SER A 38 -18.63 17.49 -10.07
N GLY A 39 -18.23 17.67 -11.33
CA GLY A 39 -17.86 18.97 -11.90
C GLY A 39 -16.56 19.55 -11.31
N ARG A 40 -15.80 18.75 -10.55
CA ARG A 40 -14.56 19.17 -9.89
C ARG A 40 -13.38 18.43 -10.51
N ARG A 41 -12.27 19.13 -10.73
CA ARG A 41 -10.98 18.50 -11.08
C ARG A 41 -10.33 17.94 -9.81
N ASP A 42 -9.69 16.79 -9.95
CA ASP A 42 -8.94 16.16 -8.87
C ASP A 42 -7.71 17.00 -8.51
N PRO A 43 -7.58 17.49 -7.25
CA PRO A 43 -6.44 18.28 -6.80
C PRO A 43 -5.10 17.53 -6.88
N ALA A 44 -5.09 16.20 -6.73
CA ALA A 44 -3.86 15.40 -6.75
C ALA A 44 -3.18 15.40 -8.13
N ARG A 45 -3.87 15.87 -9.18
CA ARG A 45 -3.23 16.10 -10.49
C ARG A 45 -2.09 17.11 -10.43
N ASP A 46 -2.14 18.06 -9.50
CA ASP A 46 -1.12 19.10 -9.38
C ASP A 46 0.13 18.61 -8.61
N THR A 47 0.00 17.54 -7.83
CA THR A 47 1.10 16.91 -7.08
C THR A 47 1.59 15.60 -7.70
N TRP A 48 1.05 15.19 -8.85
CA TRP A 48 1.28 13.88 -9.45
C TRP A 48 2.78 13.53 -9.54
N GLU A 49 3.60 14.42 -10.08
CA GLU A 49 5.01 14.14 -10.34
C GLU A 49 5.84 13.95 -9.06
N GLU A 50 5.41 14.60 -7.97
CA GLU A 50 6.03 14.48 -6.65
C GLU A 50 5.54 13.20 -5.97
N ASP A 51 4.23 12.96 -5.98
CA ASP A 51 3.59 11.77 -5.43
C ASP A 51 4.14 10.48 -6.07
N ALA A 52 4.39 10.50 -7.40
CA ALA A 52 4.92 9.36 -8.14
C ALA A 52 6.35 8.95 -7.74
N LYS A 53 7.07 9.78 -6.98
CA LYS A 53 8.44 9.51 -6.49
C LYS A 53 8.47 9.26 -4.98
N ASP A 54 7.40 9.61 -4.28
CA ASP A 54 7.36 9.55 -2.83
C ASP A 54 6.93 8.17 -2.34
N VAL A 55 7.91 7.38 -1.93
CA VAL A 55 7.66 6.06 -1.34
C VAL A 55 6.92 6.12 0.00
N THR A 56 6.95 7.25 0.71
CA THR A 56 6.34 7.41 2.04
C THR A 56 4.90 7.89 1.98
N LEU A 57 4.43 8.34 0.81
CA LEU A 57 3.12 8.95 0.65
C LEU A 57 1.98 8.05 1.12
N PHE A 58 2.04 6.75 0.80
CA PHE A 58 1.01 5.80 1.18
C PHE A 58 0.83 5.76 2.70
N ALA A 59 1.92 5.60 3.46
CA ALA A 59 1.89 5.55 4.92
C ALA A 59 1.34 6.85 5.54
N ARG A 60 1.58 8.01 4.91
CA ARG A 60 1.03 9.30 5.35
C ARG A 60 -0.48 9.37 5.09
N LEU A 61 -0.92 9.08 3.87
CA LEU A 61 -2.33 9.21 3.47
C LEU A 61 -3.28 8.32 4.26
N VAL A 62 -2.86 7.10 4.62
CA VAL A 62 -3.71 6.17 5.38
C VAL A 62 -3.78 6.47 6.88
N LYS A 63 -2.89 7.34 7.39
CA LYS A 63 -2.97 7.87 8.76
C LYS A 63 -3.93 9.06 8.87
N GLU A 64 -4.30 9.69 7.76
CA GLU A 64 -5.24 10.81 7.71
C GLU A 64 -6.70 10.33 7.74
N GLU A 65 -7.62 11.13 8.30
CA GLU A 65 -9.06 10.83 8.26
C GLU A 65 -9.55 10.89 6.80
N PRO A 66 -10.20 9.82 6.28
CA PRO A 66 -10.71 9.83 4.92
C PRO A 66 -11.74 10.95 4.71
N PRO A 67 -11.73 11.64 3.56
CA PRO A 67 -12.71 12.67 3.27
C PRO A 67 -14.14 12.12 3.24
N LYS A 68 -15.10 12.95 3.65
CA LYS A 68 -16.51 12.53 3.81
C LYS A 68 -17.39 12.82 2.59
N THR A 69 -16.95 13.72 1.70
CA THR A 69 -17.71 14.00 0.46
C THR A 69 -17.37 12.95 -0.60
N PHE A 70 -18.32 12.67 -1.49
CA PHE A 70 -18.11 11.68 -2.55
C PHE A 70 -16.86 11.96 -3.39
N ALA A 71 -16.72 13.20 -3.90
CA ALA A 71 -15.62 13.54 -4.81
C ALA A 71 -14.27 13.51 -4.07
N ASP A 72 -14.20 14.13 -2.89
CA ASP A 72 -12.95 14.17 -2.12
C ASP A 72 -12.52 12.77 -1.66
N PHE A 73 -13.47 11.92 -1.27
CA PHE A 73 -13.18 10.53 -0.90
C PHE A 73 -12.52 9.78 -2.06
N PHE A 74 -13.08 9.89 -3.27
CA PHE A 74 -12.52 9.18 -4.42
C PHE A 74 -11.21 9.79 -4.90
N PHE A 75 -11.05 11.12 -4.89
CA PHE A 75 -9.76 11.75 -5.21
C PHE A 75 -8.65 11.34 -4.24
N TRP A 76 -8.96 11.32 -2.94
CA TRP A 76 -8.06 10.76 -1.93
C TRP A 76 -7.78 9.27 -2.19
N LEU A 77 -8.81 8.46 -2.47
CA LEU A 77 -8.65 7.02 -2.70
C LEU A 77 -7.77 6.72 -3.93
N PHE A 78 -7.94 7.47 -5.03
CA PHE A 78 -7.10 7.32 -6.20
C PHE A 78 -5.64 7.68 -5.91
N ARG A 79 -5.41 8.75 -5.13
CA ARG A 79 -4.07 9.12 -4.66
C ARG A 79 -3.45 8.04 -3.77
N VAL A 80 -4.23 7.44 -2.87
CA VAL A 80 -3.81 6.28 -2.04
C VAL A 80 -3.38 5.11 -2.93
N PHE A 81 -4.14 4.81 -3.98
CA PHE A 81 -3.79 3.72 -4.89
C PHE A 81 -2.53 4.01 -5.69
N ASP A 82 -2.38 5.21 -6.23
CA ASP A 82 -1.17 5.60 -6.96
C ASP A 82 0.09 5.53 -6.08
N ALA A 83 -0.04 5.83 -4.78
CA ALA A 83 1.06 5.81 -3.81
C ALA A 83 1.64 4.42 -3.54
N HIS A 84 1.00 3.33 -3.99
CA HIS A 84 1.57 1.98 -3.88
C HIS A 84 2.68 1.73 -4.90
N ARG A 85 2.54 2.25 -6.12
CA ARG A 85 3.47 2.01 -7.23
C ARG A 85 4.93 2.40 -6.91
N PRO A 86 5.25 3.59 -6.36
CA PRO A 86 6.66 3.96 -6.08
C PRO A 86 7.35 3.01 -5.10
N ILE A 87 6.61 2.39 -4.18
CA ILE A 87 7.15 1.39 -3.24
C ILE A 87 7.58 0.14 -4.02
N ILE A 88 6.69 -0.38 -4.87
CA ILE A 88 6.99 -1.57 -5.70
C ILE A 88 8.07 -1.28 -6.74
N GLU A 89 8.08 -0.10 -7.35
CA GLU A 89 9.11 0.30 -8.30
C GLU A 89 10.50 0.37 -7.65
N ARG A 90 10.59 0.82 -6.40
CA ARG A 90 11.87 0.94 -5.68
C ARG A 90 12.35 -0.37 -5.06
N TYR A 91 11.46 -1.13 -4.42
CA TYR A 91 11.84 -2.29 -3.61
C TYR A 91 11.46 -3.63 -4.24
N GLY A 92 10.62 -3.63 -5.28
CA GLY A 92 10.06 -4.84 -5.89
C GLY A 92 9.03 -5.57 -5.03
N ARG A 93 8.71 -5.03 -3.85
CA ARG A 93 7.81 -5.61 -2.85
C ARG A 93 7.42 -4.55 -1.82
N TYR A 94 6.51 -4.88 -0.90
CA TYR A 94 6.13 -4.03 0.23
C TYR A 94 7.00 -4.35 1.46
N PRO A 95 7.92 -3.46 1.88
CA PRO A 95 8.84 -3.76 2.99
C PRO A 95 8.13 -4.06 4.31
N TYR A 96 7.00 -3.41 4.59
CA TYR A 96 6.20 -3.64 5.80
C TYR A 96 5.56 -5.03 5.88
N ARG A 97 5.58 -5.82 4.80
CA ARG A 97 5.16 -7.23 4.81
C ARG A 97 6.29 -8.20 5.11
N ASN A 98 7.55 -7.74 5.17
CA ASN A 98 8.71 -8.63 5.28
C ASN A 98 8.62 -9.56 6.49
N VAL A 99 8.32 -9.01 7.68
CA VAL A 99 8.19 -9.82 8.91
C VAL A 99 7.06 -10.84 8.79
N ALA A 100 5.86 -10.41 8.38
CA ALA A 100 4.70 -11.28 8.24
C ALA A 100 4.91 -12.41 7.20
N GLN A 101 5.80 -12.21 6.24
CA GLN A 101 6.17 -13.20 5.22
C GLN A 101 7.52 -13.90 5.52
N GLY A 102 8.10 -13.70 6.71
CA GLY A 102 9.38 -14.30 7.10
C GLY A 102 10.57 -13.92 6.21
N ARG A 103 10.51 -12.78 5.52
CA ARG A 103 11.56 -12.27 4.62
C ARG A 103 12.64 -11.53 5.40
N GLU A 104 13.86 -11.58 4.91
CA GLU A 104 14.92 -10.68 5.37
C GLU A 104 14.69 -9.26 4.83
N THR A 105 14.90 -8.27 5.70
CA THR A 105 14.81 -6.84 5.38
C THR A 105 16.21 -6.30 5.07
N SER A 106 16.37 -5.68 3.90
CA SER A 106 17.60 -5.01 3.51
C SER A 106 17.77 -3.66 4.22
N GLU A 107 18.99 -3.11 4.24
CA GLU A 107 19.28 -1.80 4.84
C GLU A 107 18.41 -0.66 4.25
N ALA A 108 18.18 -0.68 2.94
CA ALA A 108 17.34 0.33 2.27
C ALA A 108 15.86 0.21 2.68
N GLU A 109 15.38 -1.01 2.89
CA GLU A 109 14.02 -1.28 3.36
C GLU A 109 13.86 -0.91 4.84
N GLU A 110 14.87 -1.18 5.67
CA GLU A 110 14.91 -0.79 7.08
C GLU A 110 14.82 0.74 7.23
N HIS A 111 15.62 1.48 6.45
CA HIS A 111 15.53 2.94 6.43
C HIS A 111 14.14 3.43 6.00
N TYR A 112 13.50 2.77 5.02
CA TYR A 112 12.13 3.09 4.64
C TYR A 112 11.10 2.84 5.75
N LEU A 113 11.23 1.73 6.48
CA LEU A 113 10.37 1.45 7.63
C LEU A 113 10.53 2.52 8.71
N GLN A 114 11.75 2.93 9.01
CA GLN A 114 12.02 4.02 9.95
C GLN A 114 11.40 5.35 9.50
N LEU A 115 11.55 5.72 8.21
CA LEU A 115 10.93 6.93 7.64
C LEU A 115 9.40 6.92 7.70
N THR A 116 8.79 5.73 7.73
CA THR A 116 7.33 5.56 7.79
C THR A 116 6.83 5.24 9.21
N GLU A 117 7.68 5.41 10.22
CA GLU A 117 7.38 5.10 11.63
C GLU A 117 6.91 3.65 11.82
N ASN A 118 7.57 2.70 11.14
CA ASN A 118 7.26 1.27 11.15
C ASN A 118 5.82 0.96 10.73
N PHE A 119 5.25 1.75 9.82
CA PHE A 119 3.91 1.54 9.30
C PHE A 119 3.69 0.10 8.82
N GLY A 120 2.60 -0.52 9.28
CA GLY A 120 2.20 -1.86 8.86
C GLY A 120 3.04 -3.02 9.42
N MET A 121 4.04 -2.73 10.26
CA MET A 121 4.81 -3.76 10.94
C MET A 121 3.95 -4.48 11.98
N PRO A 122 3.99 -5.83 12.04
CA PRO A 122 3.23 -6.56 13.03
C PRO A 122 3.87 -6.44 14.41
N GLU A 123 3.05 -6.40 15.46
CA GLU A 123 3.51 -6.47 16.85
C GLU A 123 3.77 -7.93 17.21
N LEU A 124 4.99 -8.41 16.96
CA LEU A 124 5.42 -9.77 17.25
C LEU A 124 6.63 -9.78 18.19
N SER A 125 6.69 -10.79 19.04
CA SER A 125 7.90 -11.08 19.82
C SER A 125 9.04 -11.58 18.93
N GLU A 126 10.29 -11.45 19.39
CA GLU A 126 11.45 -11.99 18.68
C GLU A 126 11.30 -13.50 18.43
N GLU A 127 10.75 -14.24 19.40
CA GLU A 127 10.50 -15.68 19.27
C GLU A 127 9.53 -16.00 18.13
N GLU A 128 8.48 -15.20 17.96
CA GLU A 128 7.50 -15.35 16.86
C GLU A 128 8.09 -14.98 15.50
N VAL A 129 8.93 -13.94 15.44
CA VAL A 129 9.64 -13.60 14.21
C VAL A 129 10.58 -14.74 13.80
N GLN A 130 11.34 -15.31 14.72
CA GLN A 130 12.20 -16.47 14.45
C GLN A 130 11.38 -17.71 14.05
N LYS A 131 10.22 -17.92 14.68
CA LYS A 131 9.28 -18.97 14.32
C LYS A 131 8.76 -18.78 12.88
N LEU A 132 8.38 -17.57 12.46
CA LEU A 132 7.95 -17.26 11.10
C LEU A 132 9.07 -17.53 10.07
N LYS A 133 10.29 -17.07 10.34
CA LYS A 133 11.44 -17.31 9.45
C LYS A 133 11.70 -18.80 9.26
N ARG A 134 11.59 -19.61 10.33
CA ARG A 134 11.73 -21.06 10.26
C ARG A 134 10.61 -21.70 9.43
N GLN A 135 9.36 -21.32 9.70
CA GLN A 135 8.18 -21.82 8.96
C GLN A 135 8.31 -21.62 7.45
N VAL A 136 8.70 -20.42 7.03
CA VAL A 136 8.91 -20.09 5.60
C VAL A 136 10.06 -20.90 5.00
N LYS A 137 11.16 -21.07 5.74
CA LYS A 137 12.32 -21.84 5.27
C LYS A 137 12.02 -23.33 5.12
N GLU A 138 11.22 -23.88 6.02
CA GLU A 138 10.89 -25.30 6.09
C GLU A 138 9.62 -25.66 5.29
N ASP A 139 8.92 -24.68 4.72
CA ASP A 139 7.64 -24.82 4.03
C ASP A 139 6.57 -25.52 4.91
N VAL A 140 6.51 -25.08 6.17
CA VAL A 140 5.56 -25.59 7.17
C VAL A 140 4.73 -24.45 7.74
N TRP A 141 3.49 -24.75 8.09
CA TRP A 141 2.60 -23.80 8.77
C TRP A 141 2.33 -24.26 10.21
N ASP A 142 2.52 -23.35 11.16
CA ASP A 142 2.27 -23.53 12.58
C ASP A 142 1.74 -22.19 13.16
N PRO A 143 0.58 -22.16 13.83
CA PRO A 143 -0.02 -20.91 14.33
C PRO A 143 0.93 -20.13 15.24
N LEU A 144 0.90 -18.79 15.13
CA LEU A 144 1.58 -17.89 16.08
C LEU A 144 0.81 -17.84 17.41
N SER A 145 1.35 -17.14 18.40
CA SER A 145 0.64 -17.01 19.67
C SER A 145 -0.66 -16.24 19.45
N ASP A 146 -1.75 -16.73 20.05
CA ASP A 146 -3.09 -16.16 19.90
C ASP A 146 -3.30 -14.93 20.78
N SER A 147 -2.21 -14.23 21.16
CA SER A 147 -2.28 -12.93 21.82
C SER A 147 -2.68 -11.88 20.78
N GLY A 148 -3.92 -11.96 20.31
CA GLY A 148 -4.54 -10.88 19.56
C GLY A 148 -4.44 -9.57 20.33
N PRO A 149 -4.60 -8.42 19.64
CA PRO A 149 -4.62 -7.13 20.32
C PRO A 149 -5.71 -7.15 21.40
N ALA A 150 -5.34 -6.77 22.62
CA ALA A 150 -6.26 -6.58 23.74
C ALA A 150 -7.26 -5.45 23.47
#